data_AF-A0A1Q7SVJ1-F1
#
_entry.id   AF-A0A1Q7SVJ1-F1
#
_cell.length_a   1.000
_cell.length_b   1.000
_cell.length_c   1.000
_cell.angle_alpha   90.00
_cell.angle_beta   90.00
_cell.angle_gamma   90.00
#
_symmetry.space_group_name_H-M   'P 1'
#
loop_
_entity.id
_entity.type
_entity.pdbx_description
1 polymer ?
#
loop_
_entity_poly.entity_id
_entity_poly.type
_entity_poly.pdbx_seq_one_letter_code
_entity_poly.pdbx_strand_id
1 'polypeptide(L)'
;MVWGSGANTGEFGAEQSWPPSASTPRIGDTNMTARTSSARNDYRCSIDRNQSGKYCVRIQVHYHRHAWTLGIYYLASSFDRAMKKLEEALDFLQRQEEKLWFWGVDRAEDMGFSAEFLKEAGLRLDRRTEFPRKATNVSLTPERQVPAFVLGPMRRGLAESVEMSREVSRSAAAGD
;
A
#
# COMPACT_ATOMS: atom_id res chain seq x y z
N MET A 1 -41.72 79.86 -28.87
CA MET A 1 -40.75 80.97 -29.01
C MET A 1 -39.35 80.38 -28.94
N VAL A 2 -38.52 80.67 -29.97
CA VAL A 2 -37.05 80.86 -29.96
C VAL A 2 -36.19 79.70 -29.41
N TRP A 3 -35.57 78.86 -30.25
CA TRP A 3 -34.26 78.99 -30.95
C TRP A 3 -33.01 78.89 -30.05
N GLY A 4 -32.03 78.10 -30.52
CA GLY A 4 -30.59 78.18 -30.16
C GLY A 4 -30.01 76.81 -29.75
N SER A 5 -29.50 75.96 -30.66
CA SER A 5 -28.20 76.04 -31.38
C SER A 5 -26.97 75.88 -30.49
N GLY A 6 -26.14 74.87 -30.78
CA GLY A 6 -24.78 74.76 -30.24
C GLY A 6 -24.15 73.39 -30.51
N ALA A 7 -23.38 73.31 -31.60
CA ALA A 7 -22.70 72.11 -32.09
C ALA A 7 -21.28 71.94 -31.51
N ASN A 8 -20.77 70.73 -31.71
CA ASN A 8 -19.39 70.33 -32.03
C ASN A 8 -18.39 69.88 -30.94
N THR A 9 -18.11 68.57 -31.07
CA THR A 9 -16.80 67.95 -31.34
C THR A 9 -15.83 67.73 -30.19
N GLY A 10 -15.61 66.44 -29.92
CA GLY A 10 -14.51 65.90 -29.14
C GLY A 10 -14.59 64.38 -29.08
N GLU A 11 -14.36 63.71 -30.21
CA GLU A 11 -13.92 62.31 -30.22
C GLU A 11 -12.62 62.20 -29.42
N PHE A 12 -12.48 61.20 -28.55
CA PHE A 12 -11.31 60.34 -28.38
C PHE A 12 -11.61 59.26 -27.33
N GLY A 13 -11.51 57.98 -27.72
CA GLY A 13 -11.11 56.92 -26.79
C GLY A 13 -12.10 55.78 -26.53
N ALA A 14 -12.09 54.79 -27.42
CA ALA A 14 -12.17 53.35 -27.14
C ALA A 14 -13.35 52.81 -26.30
N GLU A 15 -14.40 52.41 -27.00
CA GLU A 15 -14.95 51.04 -27.04
C GLU A 15 -14.43 50.04 -25.99
N GLN A 16 -15.33 49.58 -25.11
CA GLN A 16 -15.70 48.16 -25.05
C GLN A 16 -16.90 47.94 -24.10
N SER A 17 -17.95 47.35 -24.66
CA SER A 17 -19.25 47.13 -24.04
C SER A 17 -19.26 45.97 -23.06
N TRP A 18 -20.24 46.04 -22.15
CA TRP A 18 -20.76 45.02 -21.24
C TRP A 18 -20.87 43.58 -21.83
N PRO A 19 -20.95 42.54 -20.96
CA PRO A 19 -20.54 41.16 -21.22
C PRO A 19 -21.63 40.33 -21.90
N PRO A 20 -21.28 39.17 -22.49
CA PRO A 20 -22.06 37.99 -22.17
C PRO A 20 -21.27 36.67 -22.18
N SER A 21 -21.62 35.78 -21.26
CA SER A 21 -21.83 34.34 -21.48
C SER A 21 -21.19 33.48 -20.40
N ALA A 22 -22.07 32.95 -19.55
CA ALA A 22 -21.85 31.74 -18.78
C ALA A 22 -21.33 30.65 -19.73
N SER A 23 -20.04 30.31 -19.59
CA SER A 23 -19.46 29.15 -20.24
C SER A 23 -19.89 27.91 -19.46
N THR A 24 -20.91 27.22 -19.97
CA THR A 24 -21.19 25.83 -19.61
C THR A 24 -19.91 24.99 -19.81
N PRO A 25 -19.45 24.22 -18.81
CA PRO A 25 -18.32 23.33 -19.00
C PRO A 25 -18.69 22.25 -20.03
N ARG A 26 -17.90 22.18 -21.11
CA ARG A 26 -18.02 21.14 -22.12
C ARG A 26 -17.68 19.79 -21.49
N ILE A 27 -18.64 18.87 -21.54
CA ILE A 27 -18.41 17.44 -21.34
C ILE A 27 -17.43 16.99 -22.42
N GLY A 28 -16.27 16.50 -21.98
CA GLY A 28 -15.20 16.04 -22.87
C GLY A 28 -13.89 16.76 -22.63
N ASP A 29 -13.43 16.79 -21.38
CA ASP A 29 -12.00 16.83 -20.98
C ASP A 29 -11.90 16.64 -19.46
N THR A 30 -12.60 15.66 -18.90
CA THR A 30 -12.18 15.08 -17.63
C THR A 30 -10.99 14.17 -17.90
N ASN A 31 -9.85 14.79 -18.26
CA ASN A 31 -8.57 14.26 -17.81
C ASN A 31 -8.55 14.52 -16.31
N MET A 32 -9.35 13.72 -15.57
CA MET A 32 -9.19 13.53 -14.16
C MET A 32 -7.85 12.81 -14.08
N THR A 33 -6.76 13.57 -14.13
CA THR A 33 -5.48 13.16 -13.58
C THR A 33 -5.85 12.93 -12.13
N ALA A 34 -6.26 11.70 -11.84
CA ALA A 34 -6.52 11.24 -10.50
C ALA A 34 -5.26 11.71 -9.78
N ARG A 35 -5.44 12.70 -8.90
CA ARG A 35 -4.47 13.01 -7.88
C ARG A 35 -4.52 11.80 -6.97
N THR A 36 -3.98 10.68 -7.47
CA THR A 36 -3.58 9.55 -6.68
C THR A 36 -2.52 10.15 -5.80
N SER A 37 -2.95 10.65 -4.63
CA SER A 37 -2.11 10.58 -3.46
C SER A 37 -1.42 9.22 -3.56
N SER A 38 -0.09 9.22 -3.64
CA SER A 38 0.71 8.02 -3.76
C SER A 38 0.54 7.22 -2.47
N ALA A 39 -0.63 6.59 -2.33
CA ALA A 39 -1.07 5.82 -1.20
C ALA A 39 -0.16 4.61 -1.19
N ARG A 40 0.84 4.64 -0.30
CA ARG A 40 1.79 3.54 -0.15
C ARG A 40 1.13 2.42 0.64
N ASN A 41 1.39 1.20 0.24
CA ASN A 41 1.04 0.01 1.00
C ASN A 41 2.12 -0.23 2.04
N ASP A 42 1.72 -0.43 3.30
CA ASP A 42 2.64 -0.67 4.40
C ASP A 42 2.68 -2.16 4.73
N TYR A 43 3.89 -2.73 4.68
CA TYR A 43 4.13 -4.13 4.98
C TYR A 43 4.94 -4.22 6.26
N ARG A 44 4.41 -4.93 7.24
CA ARG A 44 5.10 -5.28 8.48
C ARG A 44 5.47 -6.74 8.41
N CYS A 45 6.75 -7.03 8.50
CA CYS A 45 7.27 -8.39 8.43
C CYS A 45 7.91 -8.77 9.75
N SER A 46 7.58 -9.95 10.26
CA SER A 46 8.22 -10.52 11.44
C SER A 46 8.66 -11.95 11.13
N ILE A 47 9.75 -12.37 11.75
CA ILE A 47 10.29 -13.72 11.62
C ILE A 47 10.63 -14.23 13.00
N ASP A 48 10.28 -15.49 13.24
CA ASP A 48 10.64 -16.18 14.48
C ASP A 48 10.89 -17.67 14.20
N ARG A 49 11.60 -18.36 15.10
CA ARG A 49 11.78 -19.81 15.01
C ARG A 49 10.73 -20.51 15.87
N ASN A 50 9.93 -21.36 15.23
CA ASN A 50 8.99 -22.19 15.98
C ASN A 50 9.71 -23.30 16.76
N GLN A 51 8.97 -23.99 17.62
CA GLN A 51 9.48 -25.11 18.44
C GLN A 51 10.06 -26.26 17.60
N SER A 52 9.64 -26.41 16.34
CA SER A 52 10.17 -27.39 15.39
C SER A 52 11.43 -26.91 14.65
N GLY A 53 11.98 -25.75 15.01
CA GLY A 53 13.16 -25.15 14.37
C GLY A 53 12.90 -24.51 12.99
N LYS A 54 11.66 -24.49 12.51
CA LYS A 54 11.29 -23.82 11.25
C LYS A 54 11.14 -22.32 11.48
N TYR A 55 11.51 -21.54 10.46
CA TYR A 55 11.23 -20.11 10.43
C TYR A 55 9.75 -19.90 10.12
N CYS A 56 9.06 -19.21 11.02
CA CYS A 56 7.71 -18.70 10.82
C CYS A 56 7.82 -17.22 10.47
N VAL A 57 7.45 -16.88 9.23
CA VAL A 57 7.39 -15.49 8.78
C VAL A 57 5.93 -15.08 8.77
N ARG A 58 5.62 -13.95 9.42
CA ARG A 58 4.29 -13.33 9.41
C ARG A 58 4.41 -11.97 8.73
N ILE A 59 3.45 -11.67 7.86
CA ILE A 59 3.35 -10.42 7.12
C ILE A 59 1.98 -9.83 7.40
N GLN A 60 1.95 -8.58 7.82
CA GLN A 60 0.73 -7.78 7.90
C GLN A 60 0.87 -6.66 6.87
N VAL A 61 -0.01 -6.67 5.87
CA VAL A 61 -0.09 -5.60 4.87
C VAL A 61 -1.28 -4.71 5.17
N HIS A 62 -1.06 -3.41 5.13
CA HIS A 62 -2.09 -2.39 5.15
C HIS A 62 -2.17 -1.77 3.75
N TYR A 63 -3.27 -2.06 3.06
CA TYR A 63 -3.58 -1.52 1.74
C TYR A 63 -4.29 -0.18 1.90
N HIS A 64 -3.55 0.91 1.66
CA HIS A 64 -4.03 2.25 1.95
C HIS A 64 -5.14 2.69 0.98
N ARG A 65 -5.13 2.19 -0.26
CA ARG A 65 -6.19 2.42 -1.26
C ARG A 65 -7.55 1.94 -0.78
N HIS A 66 -7.57 0.79 -0.11
CA HIS A 66 -8.80 0.07 0.25
C HIS A 66 -9.11 0.14 1.76
N ALA A 67 -8.29 0.85 2.53
CA ALA A 67 -8.31 0.88 4.01
C ALA A 67 -8.41 -0.53 4.64
N TRP A 68 -7.78 -1.53 3.99
CA TRP A 68 -7.92 -2.93 4.35
C TRP A 68 -6.59 -3.51 4.85
N THR A 69 -6.67 -4.36 5.86
CA THR A 69 -5.49 -5.02 6.44
C THR A 69 -5.59 -6.52 6.24
N LEU A 70 -4.54 -7.12 5.69
CA LEU A 70 -4.43 -8.56 5.48
C LEU A 70 -3.23 -9.11 6.26
N GLY A 71 -3.50 -10.08 7.13
CA GLY A 71 -2.47 -10.85 7.83
C GLY A 71 -2.24 -12.18 7.13
N ILE A 72 -0.99 -12.51 6.81
CA ILE A 72 -0.60 -13.81 6.25
C ILE A 72 0.68 -14.35 6.89
N TYR A 73 0.91 -15.65 6.77
CA TYR A 73 2.12 -16.29 7.24
C TYR A 73 2.53 -17.47 6.35
N TYR A 74 3.81 -17.85 6.46
CA TYR A 74 4.33 -19.10 5.90
C TYR A 74 5.46 -19.66 6.76
N LEU A 75 5.84 -20.91 6.47
CA LEU A 75 6.93 -21.60 7.15
C LEU A 75 8.05 -21.92 6.16
N ALA A 76 9.30 -21.76 6.61
CA ALA A 76 10.49 -22.10 5.84
C ALA A 76 11.48 -22.91 6.69
N SER A 77 12.21 -23.84 6.07
CA SER A 77 13.20 -24.68 6.75
C SER A 77 14.56 -24.00 6.95
N SER A 78 14.86 -22.95 6.17
CA SER A 78 16.09 -22.17 6.29
C SER A 78 15.81 -20.69 6.15
N PHE A 79 16.77 -19.86 6.60
CA PHE A 79 16.65 -18.41 6.50
C PHE A 79 16.63 -17.94 5.04
N ASP A 80 17.50 -18.47 4.18
CA ASP A 80 17.53 -18.10 2.77
C ASP A 80 16.23 -18.46 2.04
N ARG A 81 15.64 -19.62 2.36
CA ARG A 81 14.31 -19.99 1.85
C ARG A 81 13.24 -19.06 2.38
N ALA A 82 13.35 -18.61 3.64
CA ALA A 82 12.43 -17.65 4.22
C ALA A 82 12.51 -16.30 3.49
N MET A 83 13.72 -15.80 3.21
CA MET A 83 13.93 -14.53 2.52
C MET A 83 13.50 -14.60 1.06
N LYS A 84 13.88 -15.63 0.32
CA LYS A 84 13.41 -15.81 -1.06
C LYS A 84 11.88 -15.85 -1.13
N LYS A 85 11.24 -16.57 -0.20
CA LYS A 85 9.78 -16.64 -0.15
C LYS A 85 9.13 -15.33 0.24
N LEU A 86 9.81 -14.51 1.05
CA LEU A 86 9.35 -13.17 1.42
C LEU A 86 9.27 -12.28 0.19
N GLU A 87 10.30 -12.29 -0.65
CA GLU A 87 10.35 -11.51 -1.89
C GLU A 87 9.21 -11.91 -2.84
N GLU A 88 9.03 -13.21 -3.07
CA GLU A 88 7.92 -13.75 -3.86
C GLU A 88 6.55 -13.36 -3.27
N ALA A 89 6.42 -13.39 -1.94
CA ALA A 89 5.18 -13.04 -1.25
C ALA A 89 4.86 -11.54 -1.39
N LEU A 90 5.84 -10.65 -1.23
CA LEU A 90 5.63 -9.21 -1.38
C LEU A 90 5.25 -8.84 -2.82
N ASP A 91 5.91 -9.44 -3.82
CA ASP A 91 5.57 -9.26 -5.24
C ASP A 91 4.16 -9.76 -5.55
N PHE A 92 3.78 -10.94 -5.04
CA PHE A 92 2.43 -11.47 -5.17
C PHE A 92 1.37 -10.55 -4.53
N LEU A 93 1.59 -10.12 -3.29
CA LEU A 93 0.66 -9.27 -2.54
C LEU A 93 0.47 -7.89 -3.19
N GLN A 94 1.52 -7.33 -3.78
CA GLN A 94 1.44 -6.10 -4.56
C GLN A 94 0.65 -6.29 -5.87
N ARG A 95 0.99 -7.32 -6.65
CA ARG A 95 0.35 -7.58 -7.95
C ARG A 95 -1.12 -7.93 -7.85
N GLN A 96 -1.51 -8.62 -6.77
CA GLN A 96 -2.85 -9.15 -6.60
C GLN A 96 -3.70 -8.33 -5.61
N GLU A 97 -3.29 -7.12 -5.23
CA GLU A 97 -4.03 -6.24 -4.29
C GLU A 97 -5.53 -6.19 -4.60
N GLU A 98 -5.90 -5.80 -5.82
CA GLU A 98 -7.31 -5.65 -6.22
C GLU A 98 -8.11 -6.95 -6.10
N LYS A 99 -7.48 -8.09 -6.47
CA LYS A 99 -8.14 -9.39 -6.31
C LYS A 99 -8.27 -9.73 -4.82
N LEU A 100 -7.18 -9.68 -4.07
CA LEU A 100 -7.17 -10.02 -2.64
C LEU A 100 -8.21 -9.19 -1.88
N TRP A 101 -8.33 -7.90 -2.19
CA TRP A 101 -9.36 -7.04 -1.63
C TRP A 101 -10.77 -7.47 -2.03
N PHE A 102 -11.03 -7.67 -3.33
CA PHE A 102 -12.34 -8.10 -3.83
C PHE A 102 -12.82 -9.37 -3.14
N TRP A 103 -11.95 -10.38 -3.01
CA TRP A 103 -12.29 -11.65 -2.35
C TRP A 103 -12.24 -11.58 -0.82
N GLY A 104 -11.57 -10.57 -0.25
CA GLY A 104 -11.34 -10.44 1.19
C GLY A 104 -12.33 -9.53 1.92
N VAL A 105 -12.96 -8.59 1.21
CA VAL A 105 -13.84 -7.56 1.80
C VAL A 105 -15.28 -7.67 1.29
N ASP A 106 -15.50 -7.95 0.00
CA ASP A 106 -16.85 -7.94 -0.60
C ASP A 106 -17.66 -9.22 -0.26
N ARG A 107 -16.99 -10.26 0.26
CA ARG A 107 -17.61 -11.50 0.78
C ARG A 107 -17.02 -11.89 2.13
N ALA A 108 -17.34 -11.12 3.17
CA ALA A 108 -16.84 -11.32 4.53
C ALA A 108 -17.16 -12.72 5.12
N GLU A 109 -18.18 -13.41 4.60
CA GLU A 109 -18.53 -14.78 5.00
C GLU A 109 -17.70 -15.85 4.26
N ASP A 110 -16.97 -15.49 3.21
CA ASP A 110 -16.33 -16.40 2.25
C ASP A 110 -14.84 -16.10 2.04
N MET A 111 -14.11 -15.81 3.12
CA MET A 111 -12.64 -15.79 3.13
C MET A 111 -11.99 -17.14 2.72
N GLY A 112 -12.78 -18.15 2.38
CA GLY A 112 -12.31 -19.43 1.84
C GLY A 112 -11.62 -19.30 0.48
N PHE A 113 -12.12 -18.43 -0.41
CA PHE A 113 -11.51 -18.28 -1.73
C PHE A 113 -10.18 -17.51 -1.68
N SER A 114 -10.11 -16.46 -0.87
CA SER A 114 -8.84 -15.76 -0.61
C SER A 114 -7.83 -16.68 0.09
N ALA A 115 -8.27 -17.61 0.94
CA ALA A 115 -7.39 -18.60 1.56
C ALA A 115 -6.81 -19.61 0.57
N GLU A 116 -7.61 -20.13 -0.38
CA GLU A 116 -7.09 -21.03 -1.42
C GLU A 116 -6.19 -20.28 -2.41
N PHE A 117 -6.53 -19.05 -2.80
CA PHE A 117 -5.68 -18.21 -3.64
C PHE A 117 -4.32 -17.89 -2.98
N LEU A 118 -4.31 -17.63 -1.67
CA LEU A 118 -3.07 -17.46 -0.91
C LEU A 118 -2.25 -18.77 -0.87
N LYS A 119 -2.92 -19.91 -0.74
CA LYS A 119 -2.30 -21.24 -0.67
C LYS A 119 -1.63 -21.66 -1.97
N GLU A 120 -2.17 -21.26 -3.13
CA GLU A 120 -1.49 -21.40 -4.44
C GLU A 120 -0.13 -20.69 -4.45
N ALA A 121 -0.03 -19.53 -3.78
CA ALA A 121 1.23 -18.82 -3.58
C ALA A 121 2.07 -19.38 -2.41
N GLY A 122 1.63 -20.44 -1.72
CA GLY A 122 2.29 -20.99 -0.54
C GLY A 122 2.14 -20.14 0.72
N LEU A 123 1.16 -19.24 0.76
CA LEU A 123 0.82 -18.36 1.87
C LEU A 123 -0.43 -18.87 2.59
N ARG A 124 -0.59 -18.50 3.86
CA ARG A 124 -1.77 -18.85 4.66
C ARG A 124 -2.27 -17.61 5.37
N LEU A 125 -3.60 -17.52 5.54
CA LEU A 125 -4.19 -16.44 6.32
C LEU A 125 -3.74 -16.51 7.78
N ASP A 126 -3.24 -15.39 8.31
CA ASP A 126 -2.88 -15.23 9.71
C ASP A 126 -4.10 -14.75 10.50
N ARG A 127 -4.79 -15.68 11.15
CA ARG A 127 -5.99 -15.41 11.96
C ARG A 127 -5.68 -15.01 13.40
N ARG A 128 -4.40 -14.85 13.76
CA ARG A 128 -4.01 -14.44 15.11
C ARG A 128 -4.39 -12.98 15.31
N THR A 129 -5.00 -12.66 16.44
CA THR A 129 -5.44 -11.31 16.80
C THR A 129 -4.27 -10.34 16.97
N GLU A 130 -3.11 -10.82 17.41
CA GLU A 130 -1.94 -9.99 17.68
C GLU A 130 -0.82 -10.21 16.66
N PHE A 131 -0.32 -9.11 16.09
CA PHE A 131 0.89 -9.10 15.28
C PHE A 131 2.13 -8.83 16.14
N PRO A 132 3.30 -9.45 15.86
CA PRO A 132 4.48 -9.28 16.71
C PRO A 132 4.92 -7.81 16.77
N ARG A 133 5.27 -7.35 17.98
CA ARG A 133 5.74 -5.97 18.19
C ARG A 133 7.07 -5.69 17.50
N LYS A 134 7.97 -6.67 17.51
CA LYS A 134 9.24 -6.64 16.75
C LYS A 134 8.95 -7.04 15.31
N ALA A 135 8.90 -6.05 14.43
CA ALA A 135 8.68 -6.24 13.01
C ALA A 135 9.50 -5.22 12.22
N THR A 136 9.98 -5.63 11.06
CA THR A 136 10.59 -4.74 10.08
C THR A 136 9.49 -4.22 9.16
N ASN A 137 9.40 -2.91 9.01
CA ASN A 137 8.36 -2.27 8.21
C ASN A 137 8.92 -1.79 6.88
N VAL A 138 8.09 -1.82 5.85
CA VAL A 138 8.41 -1.23 4.57
C VAL A 138 7.18 -0.66 3.89
N SER A 139 7.32 0.57 3.41
CA SER A 139 6.27 1.27 2.68
C SER A 139 6.59 1.22 1.20
N LEU A 140 5.69 0.62 0.43
CA LEU A 140 5.86 0.42 -1.00
C LEU A 140 4.80 1.21 -1.75
N THR A 141 5.21 1.93 -2.79
CA THR A 141 4.27 2.42 -3.80
C THR A 141 3.54 1.23 -4.43
N PRO A 142 2.25 1.35 -4.77
CA PRO A 142 1.53 0.32 -5.50
C PRO A 142 2.19 0.08 -6.85
N GLU A 143 3.02 -0.94 -6.94
CA GLU A 143 3.84 -1.29 -8.10
C GLU A 143 3.61 -2.75 -8.45
N ARG A 144 3.74 -3.09 -9.74
CA ARG A 144 3.64 -4.51 -10.15
C ARG A 144 4.84 -5.33 -9.71
N GLN A 145 5.97 -4.72 -9.36
CA GLN A 145 7.17 -5.43 -8.91
C GLN A 145 7.73 -4.75 -7.68
N VAL A 146 8.19 -5.52 -6.71
CA VAL A 146 8.87 -4.97 -5.53
C VAL A 146 10.31 -4.61 -5.92
N PRO A 147 10.73 -3.34 -5.78
CA PRO A 147 12.08 -2.95 -6.14
C PRO A 147 13.13 -3.65 -5.27
N ALA A 148 14.19 -4.18 -5.88
CA ALA A 148 15.19 -4.98 -5.18
C ALA A 148 15.91 -4.22 -4.04
N PHE A 149 16.09 -2.89 -4.18
CA PHE A 149 16.74 -2.06 -3.17
C PHE A 149 16.00 -2.05 -1.83
N VAL A 150 14.70 -2.34 -1.85
CA VAL A 150 13.84 -2.39 -0.67
C VAL A 150 14.09 -3.64 0.17
N LEU A 151 14.53 -4.73 -0.47
CA LEU A 151 14.70 -6.03 0.16
C LEU A 151 15.94 -6.10 1.05
N GLY A 152 16.98 -5.32 0.75
CA GLY A 152 18.23 -5.29 1.50
C GLY A 152 18.05 -4.92 2.98
N PRO A 153 17.47 -3.73 3.29
CA PRO A 153 17.17 -3.34 4.67
C PRO A 153 16.23 -4.31 5.38
N MET A 154 15.21 -4.82 4.68
CA MET A 154 14.26 -5.78 5.24
C MET A 154 14.95 -7.08 5.66
N ARG A 155 15.80 -7.65 4.79
CA ARG A 155 16.56 -8.87 5.09
C ARG A 155 17.46 -8.69 6.31
N ARG A 156 18.14 -7.54 6.43
CA ARG A 156 18.99 -7.24 7.60
C ARG A 156 18.18 -7.17 8.90
N GLY A 157 17.08 -6.40 8.92
CA GLY A 157 16.25 -6.28 10.12
C GLY A 157 15.63 -7.61 10.58
N LEU A 158 15.28 -8.48 9.62
CA LEU A 158 14.79 -9.82 9.92
C LEU A 158 15.91 -10.75 10.43
N ALA A 159 17.14 -10.63 9.92
CA ALA A 159 18.29 -11.38 10.42
C ALA A 159 18.61 -11.00 11.88
N GLU A 160 18.69 -9.70 12.17
CA GLU A 160 18.92 -9.17 13.52
C GLU A 160 17.84 -9.64 14.51
N SER A 161 16.58 -9.66 14.07
CA SER A 161 15.46 -10.15 14.89
C SER A 161 15.63 -11.62 15.29
N VAL A 162 16.11 -12.47 14.37
CA VAL A 162 16.38 -13.89 14.64
C VAL A 162 17.54 -14.05 15.62
N GLU A 163 18.59 -13.24 15.47
CA GLU A 163 19.77 -13.28 16.34
C GLU A 163 19.42 -12.89 17.77
N MET A 164 18.71 -11.77 17.95
CA MET A 164 18.24 -11.32 19.27
C MET A 164 17.35 -12.36 19.95
N SER A 165 16.42 -13.00 19.23
CA SER A 165 15.58 -14.07 19.81
C SER A 165 16.42 -15.25 20.30
N ARG A 166 17.49 -15.61 19.57
CA ARG A 166 18.40 -16.69 19.99
C ARG A 166 19.21 -16.32 21.23
N GLU A 167 19.66 -15.07 21.34
CA GLU A 167 20.40 -14.59 22.52
C GLU A 167 19.52 -14.64 23.77
N VAL A 168 18.28 -14.15 23.68
CA VAL A 168 17.32 -14.22 24.80
C VAL A 168 17.08 -15.67 25.24
N SER A 169 16.89 -16.59 24.29
CA SER A 169 16.72 -18.02 24.60
C SER A 169 17.94 -18.64 25.26
N ARG A 170 19.16 -18.27 24.85
CA ARG A 170 20.41 -18.78 25.46
C ARG A 170 20.63 -18.23 26.86
N SER A 171 20.42 -16.94 27.06
CA SER A 171 20.58 -16.30 28.37
C SER A 171 19.58 -16.85 29.40
N ALA A 172 18.35 -17.17 28.99
CA ALA A 172 17.36 -17.79 29.86
C ALA A 172 17.74 -19.22 30.29
N ALA A 173 18.50 -19.95 29.47
CA ALA A 173 18.94 -21.32 29.77
C ALA A 173 20.23 -21.39 30.61
N ALA A 174 20.95 -20.28 30.77
CA ALA A 174 22.22 -20.22 31.50
C ALA A 174 22.09 -19.65 32.93
N GLY A 175 20.87 -19.31 33.36
CA GLY A 175 20.57 -18.71 34.66
C GLY A 175 19.97 -19.67 35.70
N ASP A 176 20.08 -20.99 35.49
CA ASP A 176 19.62 -22.04 36.42
C ASP A 176 20.84 -22.71 37.10
#